data_AF-A0A9D0ZQX7-F1
#
_entry.id   AF-A0A9D0ZQX7-F1
#
_cell.length_a   1.000
_cell.length_b   1.000
_cell.length_c   1.000
_cell.angle_alpha   90.00
_cell.angle_beta   90.00
_cell.angle_gamma   90.00
#
_symmetry.space_group_name_H-M   'P 1'
#
loop_
_entity.id
_entity.type
_entity.pdbx_description
1 polymer ?
#
loop_
_entity_poly.entity_id
_entity_poly.type
_entity_poly.pdbx_seq_one_letter_code
_entity_poly.pdbx_strand_id
1 'polypeptide(L)'
;MSQKMRNIPDDFRDPSKLGLVLETLQNSVYQLNQEEIRAMFANLVANLADKRKNSTITPRYVYILSQLGYEDAVFLRELVHQNGESVLHARKAAINNNHIDKYISDYFLYFSGEKKVLSGFKPTINVLESLGIIKETDEKLEYGIEDDSIVEKLDEKAENDQDGTWLYRSISITSFGMDFLKYVVG
;
A
#
# COMPACT_ATOMS: atom_id res chain seq x y z
N MET A 1 -5.67 4.64 -20.60
CA MET A 1 -7.05 4.34 -20.13
C MET A 1 -7.89 3.61 -21.17
N SER A 2 -8.01 4.08 -22.42
CA SER A 2 -8.93 3.49 -23.42
C SER A 2 -8.66 2.02 -23.78
N GLN A 3 -7.43 1.53 -23.62
CA GLN A 3 -7.06 0.17 -24.04
C GLN A 3 -7.63 -0.94 -23.16
N LYS A 4 -7.67 -0.75 -21.83
CA LYS A 4 -8.22 -1.77 -20.90
C LYS A 4 -9.74 -1.94 -21.07
N MET A 5 -10.48 -0.86 -21.36
CA MET A 5 -11.91 -0.95 -21.68
C MET A 5 -12.19 -1.67 -22.99
N ARG A 6 -11.37 -1.46 -24.03
CA ARG A 6 -11.52 -2.13 -25.33
C ARG A 6 -11.37 -3.66 -25.22
N ASN A 7 -10.65 -4.13 -24.21
CA ASN A 7 -10.45 -5.56 -23.96
C ASN A 7 -11.67 -6.23 -23.29
N ILE A 8 -12.68 -5.47 -22.89
CA ILE A 8 -13.94 -6.03 -22.35
C ILE A 8 -14.82 -6.43 -23.54
N PRO A 9 -15.15 -7.73 -23.71
CA PRO A 9 -16.07 -8.18 -24.75
C PRO A 9 -17.43 -7.50 -24.61
N ASP A 10 -18.10 -7.22 -25.74
CA ASP A 10 -19.34 -6.44 -25.75
C ASP A 10 -20.42 -7.02 -24.83
N ASP A 11 -20.55 -8.35 -24.79
CA ASP A 11 -21.52 -9.06 -23.92
C ASP A 11 -21.26 -8.85 -22.43
N PHE A 12 -20.04 -8.49 -22.03
CA PHE A 12 -19.68 -8.23 -20.63
C PHE A 12 -19.66 -6.75 -20.26
N ARG A 13 -19.90 -5.85 -21.21
CA ARG A 13 -19.98 -4.41 -20.90
C ARG A 13 -21.26 -4.09 -20.16
N ASP A 14 -21.14 -3.30 -19.10
CA ASP A 14 -22.25 -2.89 -18.26
C ASP A 14 -22.39 -1.37 -18.16
N PRO A 15 -23.45 -0.78 -18.72
CA PRO A 15 -23.70 0.66 -18.58
C PRO A 15 -24.25 1.04 -17.20
N SER A 16 -24.65 0.10 -16.34
CA SER A 16 -25.27 0.38 -15.04
C SER A 16 -24.38 1.22 -14.11
N LYS A 17 -23.06 1.15 -14.30
CA LYS A 17 -22.05 1.89 -13.52
C LYS A 17 -21.50 3.10 -14.25
N LEU A 18 -22.13 3.55 -15.35
CA LEU A 18 -21.63 4.66 -16.17
C LEU A 18 -21.39 5.94 -15.36
N GLY A 19 -22.25 6.25 -14.38
CA GLY A 19 -22.04 7.40 -13.48
C GLY A 19 -20.70 7.34 -12.73
N LEU A 20 -20.36 6.17 -12.17
CA LEU A 20 -19.08 5.96 -11.49
C LEU A 20 -17.89 5.96 -12.46
N VAL A 21 -18.08 5.45 -13.69
CA VAL A 21 -17.04 5.54 -14.73
C VAL A 21 -16.73 7.00 -15.04
N LEU A 22 -17.75 7.84 -15.23
CA LEU A 22 -17.58 9.26 -15.50
C LEU A 22 -16.90 9.98 -14.32
N GLU A 23 -17.34 9.70 -13.09
CA GLU A 23 -16.71 10.25 -11.88
C GLU A 23 -15.23 9.85 -11.75
N THR A 24 -14.91 8.59 -12.07
CA THR A 24 -13.54 8.08 -12.05
C THR A 24 -12.67 8.79 -13.08
N LEU A 25 -13.19 9.01 -14.30
CA LEU A 25 -12.49 9.76 -15.34
C LEU A 25 -12.25 11.22 -14.94
N GLN A 26 -13.24 11.88 -14.35
CA GLN A 26 -13.12 13.26 -13.87
C GLN A 26 -12.02 13.40 -12.81
N ASN A 27 -11.99 12.50 -11.83
CA ASN A 27 -10.95 12.50 -10.80
C ASN A 27 -9.54 12.22 -11.38
N SER A 28 -9.45 11.44 -12.45
CA SER A 28 -8.16 11.08 -13.03
C SER A 28 -7.42 12.23 -13.74
N VAL A 29 -8.11 13.31 -14.12
CA VAL A 29 -7.53 14.43 -14.86
C VAL A 29 -6.39 15.10 -14.07
N TYR A 30 -6.46 15.10 -12.74
CA TYR A 30 -5.46 15.72 -11.88
C TYR A 30 -4.19 14.86 -11.69
N GLN A 31 -4.21 13.61 -12.16
CA GLN A 31 -3.17 12.62 -11.88
C GLN A 31 -2.53 12.06 -13.16
N LEU A 32 -2.68 12.76 -14.29
CA LEU A 32 -2.26 12.27 -15.62
C LEU A 32 -0.74 12.10 -15.77
N ASN A 33 0.05 12.86 -15.00
CA ASN A 33 1.51 12.83 -15.01
C ASN A 33 2.10 11.65 -14.23
N GLN A 34 1.34 10.99 -13.36
CA GLN A 34 1.80 9.86 -12.56
C GLN A 34 1.33 8.55 -13.21
N GLU A 35 2.27 7.75 -13.73
CA GLU A 35 1.96 6.54 -14.47
C GLU A 35 1.24 5.50 -13.61
N GLU A 36 1.68 5.31 -12.38
CA GLU A 36 1.13 4.37 -11.40
C GLU A 36 -0.32 4.71 -11.08
N ILE A 37 -0.60 5.97 -10.76
CA ILE A 37 -1.96 6.42 -10.43
C ILE A 37 -2.86 6.34 -11.69
N ARG A 38 -2.34 6.71 -12.86
CA ARG A 38 -3.07 6.59 -14.13
C ARG A 38 -3.43 5.13 -14.46
N ALA A 39 -2.54 4.18 -14.16
CA ALA A 39 -2.81 2.76 -14.31
C ALA A 39 -3.93 2.32 -13.36
N MET A 40 -3.91 2.79 -12.11
CA MET A 40 -4.94 2.50 -11.12
C MET A 40 -6.33 3.03 -11.51
N PHE A 41 -6.41 4.25 -12.04
CA PHE A 41 -7.66 4.77 -12.59
C PHE A 41 -8.14 3.96 -13.81
N ALA A 42 -7.22 3.56 -14.70
CA ALA A 42 -7.56 2.74 -15.85
C ALA A 42 -8.13 1.37 -15.45
N ASN A 43 -7.58 0.77 -14.38
CA ASN A 43 -8.06 -0.47 -13.79
C ASN A 43 -9.47 -0.31 -13.24
N LEU A 44 -9.68 0.72 -12.40
CA LEU A 44 -10.99 0.95 -11.81
C LEU A 44 -12.07 1.20 -12.86
N VAL A 45 -11.77 1.99 -13.90
CA VAL A 45 -12.69 2.23 -15.03
C VAL A 45 -13.04 0.93 -15.76
N ALA A 46 -12.03 0.10 -16.08
CA ALA A 46 -12.27 -1.16 -16.78
C ALA A 46 -13.10 -2.14 -15.91
N ASN A 47 -12.82 -2.21 -14.62
CA ASN A 47 -13.53 -3.09 -13.71
C ASN A 47 -14.95 -2.61 -13.41
N LEU A 48 -15.22 -1.30 -13.40
CA LEU A 48 -16.57 -0.72 -13.31
C LEU A 48 -17.43 -1.06 -14.55
N ALA A 49 -16.82 -1.04 -15.74
CA ALA A 49 -17.51 -1.30 -17.00
C ALA A 49 -17.73 -2.80 -17.30
N ASP A 50 -17.19 -3.71 -16.50
CA ASP A 50 -17.30 -5.16 -16.69
C ASP A 50 -18.29 -5.79 -15.69
N LYS A 51 -19.42 -6.31 -16.19
CA LYS A 51 -20.48 -6.92 -15.35
C LYS A 51 -20.02 -8.11 -14.51
N ARG A 52 -18.90 -8.74 -14.87
CA ARG A 52 -18.31 -9.87 -14.11
C ARG A 52 -17.62 -9.41 -12.83
N LYS A 53 -17.28 -8.12 -12.73
CA LYS A 53 -16.42 -7.57 -11.68
C LYS A 53 -17.07 -6.44 -10.88
N ASN A 54 -17.98 -5.70 -11.50
CA ASN A 54 -18.47 -4.42 -10.98
C ASN A 54 -19.49 -4.52 -9.82
N SER A 55 -19.94 -5.72 -9.45
CA SER A 55 -21.01 -5.93 -8.46
C SER A 55 -20.63 -5.48 -7.04
N THR A 56 -19.34 -5.56 -6.71
CA THR A 56 -18.79 -5.22 -5.38
C THR A 56 -18.06 -3.88 -5.35
N ILE A 57 -17.89 -3.23 -6.50
CA ILE A 57 -17.23 -1.93 -6.60
C ILE A 57 -18.18 -0.86 -6.08
N THR A 58 -17.71 -0.08 -5.10
CA THR A 58 -18.46 0.99 -4.45
C THR A 58 -17.93 2.36 -4.86
N PRO A 59 -18.75 3.44 -4.73
CA PRO A 59 -18.28 4.80 -4.99
C PRO A 59 -17.05 5.19 -4.15
N ARG A 60 -16.90 4.60 -2.95
CA ARG A 60 -15.76 4.84 -2.05
C ARG A 60 -14.41 4.56 -2.72
N TYR A 61 -14.33 3.64 -3.68
CA TYR A 61 -13.06 3.35 -4.36
C TYR A 61 -12.57 4.52 -5.20
N VAL A 62 -13.50 5.29 -5.81
CA VAL A 62 -13.15 6.48 -6.59
C VAL A 62 -12.58 7.56 -5.68
N TYR A 63 -13.23 7.80 -4.53
CA TYR A 63 -12.79 8.78 -3.54
C TYR A 63 -11.46 8.42 -2.88
N ILE A 64 -11.25 7.15 -2.54
CA ILE A 64 -9.97 6.68 -2.01
C ILE A 64 -8.88 6.91 -3.04
N LEU A 65 -9.09 6.46 -4.29
CA LEU A 65 -8.10 6.59 -5.34
C LEU A 65 -7.76 8.05 -5.67
N SER A 66 -8.74 8.96 -5.59
CA SER A 66 -8.49 10.39 -5.83
C SER A 66 -7.70 11.09 -4.72
N GLN A 67 -7.62 10.48 -3.53
CA GLN A 67 -6.85 10.97 -2.39
C GLN A 67 -5.41 10.42 -2.34
N LEU A 68 -5.06 9.44 -3.19
CA LEU A 68 -3.73 8.84 -3.19
C LEU A 68 -2.69 9.76 -3.86
N GLY A 69 -1.52 9.85 -3.24
CA GLY A 69 -0.31 10.40 -3.83
C GLY A 69 0.50 9.34 -4.60
N TYR A 70 1.61 9.77 -5.21
CA TYR A 70 2.52 8.89 -5.94
C TYR A 70 3.10 7.79 -5.03
N GLU A 71 3.60 8.18 -3.85
CA GLU A 71 4.19 7.25 -2.88
C GLU A 71 3.18 6.20 -2.38
N ASP A 72 1.91 6.60 -2.21
CA ASP A 72 0.84 5.68 -1.82
C ASP A 72 0.59 4.65 -2.92
N ALA A 73 0.56 5.08 -4.18
CA ALA A 73 0.36 4.21 -5.32
C ALA A 73 1.52 3.22 -5.50
N VAL A 74 2.76 3.68 -5.30
CA VAL A 74 3.95 2.80 -5.28
C VAL A 74 3.81 1.79 -4.15
N PHE A 75 3.56 2.23 -2.92
CA PHE A 75 3.43 1.33 -1.77
C PHE A 75 2.35 0.25 -1.96
N LEU A 76 1.17 0.61 -2.49
CA LEU A 76 0.09 -0.35 -2.77
C LEU A 76 0.48 -1.41 -3.81
N ARG A 77 1.32 -1.06 -4.80
CA ARG A 77 1.86 -2.02 -5.77
C ARG A 77 2.79 -3.02 -5.09
N GLU A 78 3.71 -2.53 -4.27
CA GLU A 78 4.64 -3.38 -3.52
C GLU A 78 3.90 -4.31 -2.56
N LEU A 79 2.81 -3.83 -1.93
CA LEU A 79 1.92 -4.66 -1.11
C LEU A 79 1.28 -5.82 -1.88
N VAL A 80 0.80 -5.56 -3.10
CA VAL A 80 0.22 -6.62 -3.95
C VAL A 80 1.28 -7.67 -4.31
N HIS A 81 2.54 -7.26 -4.53
CA HIS A 81 3.64 -8.18 -4.80
C HIS A 81 4.05 -9.05 -3.61
N GLN A 82 3.71 -8.67 -2.37
CA GLN A 82 3.97 -9.51 -1.18
C GLN A 82 3.08 -10.76 -1.10
N ASN A 83 2.12 -10.96 -2.01
CA ASN A 83 1.26 -12.16 -2.05
C ASN A 83 0.57 -12.49 -0.71
N GLY A 84 0.26 -11.47 0.10
CA GLY A 84 -0.39 -11.64 1.40
C GLY A 84 0.58 -11.86 2.58
N GLU A 85 1.89 -11.81 2.36
CA GLU A 85 2.87 -11.71 3.44
C GLU A 85 2.77 -10.34 4.12
N SER A 86 2.95 -10.33 5.45
CA SER A 86 2.99 -9.09 6.23
C SER A 86 4.24 -8.29 5.88
N VAL A 87 4.09 -6.97 5.68
CA VAL A 87 5.26 -6.09 5.55
C VAL A 87 5.80 -5.78 6.93
N LEU A 88 7.09 -6.06 7.13
CA LEU A 88 7.77 -5.73 8.37
C LEU A 88 8.04 -4.23 8.40
N HIS A 89 7.75 -3.64 9.55
CA HIS A 89 7.93 -2.22 9.83
C HIS A 89 8.83 -2.08 11.06
N ALA A 90 10.04 -1.58 10.89
CA ALA A 90 11.08 -1.60 11.91
C ALA A 90 11.67 -0.21 12.19
N ARG A 91 12.07 0.02 13.44
CA ARG A 91 12.85 1.20 13.85
C ARG A 91 13.80 0.84 14.99
N LYS A 92 14.93 1.53 15.08
CA LYS A 92 15.93 1.31 16.12
C LYS A 92 15.65 2.20 17.31
N ALA A 93 15.75 1.66 18.53
CA ALA A 93 15.51 2.39 19.77
C ALA A 93 16.54 2.05 20.85
N ALA A 94 16.84 3.03 21.71
CA ALA A 94 17.55 2.80 22.96
C ALA A 94 16.56 2.28 24.01
N ILE A 95 16.84 1.13 24.60
CA ILE A 95 16.01 0.51 25.63
C ILE A 95 16.74 0.53 26.97
N ASN A 96 16.07 1.01 28.01
CA ASN A 96 16.57 0.99 29.39
C ASN A 96 15.48 0.43 30.32
N ASN A 97 15.81 -0.57 31.14
CA ASN A 97 14.86 -1.23 32.05
C ASN A 97 13.54 -1.63 31.36
N ASN A 98 13.61 -2.22 30.17
CA ASN A 98 12.48 -2.60 29.31
C ASN A 98 11.57 -1.44 28.84
N HIS A 99 12.02 -0.19 28.97
CA HIS A 99 11.31 0.97 28.46
C HIS A 99 12.11 1.61 27.33
N ILE A 100 11.39 2.13 26.34
CA ILE A 100 11.96 2.90 25.24
C ILE A 100 12.37 4.27 25.79
N ASP A 101 13.66 4.57 25.77
CA ASP A 101 14.21 5.87 26.18
C ASP A 101 14.15 6.88 25.04
N LYS A 102 14.65 6.48 23.85
CA LYS A 102 14.58 7.28 22.62
C LYS A 102 14.59 6.41 21.37
N TYR A 103 14.03 6.93 20.28
CA TYR A 103 14.21 6.37 18.94
C TYR A 103 15.51 6.88 18.33
N ILE A 104 16.27 5.96 17.75
CA ILE A 104 17.60 6.20 17.16
C ILE A 104 17.51 6.33 15.63
N SER A 105 16.51 5.68 15.02
CA SER A 105 16.28 5.73 13.58
C SER A 105 14.85 6.13 13.23
N ASP A 106 14.67 6.53 11.99
CA ASP A 106 13.37 6.56 11.32
C ASP A 106 12.82 5.14 11.13
N TYR A 107 11.57 5.09 10.66
CA TYR A 107 10.92 3.85 10.27
C TYR A 107 11.43 3.35 8.91
N PHE A 108 11.74 2.06 8.90
CA PHE A 108 12.07 1.28 7.71
C PHE A 108 11.00 0.22 7.47
N LEU A 109 10.69 0.02 6.20
CA LEU A 109 9.84 -1.07 5.75
C LEU A 109 10.70 -2.10 5.06
N TYR A 110 10.44 -3.36 5.37
CA TYR A 110 11.06 -4.48 4.71
C TYR A 110 10.01 -5.32 3.99
N PHE A 111 10.21 -5.43 2.67
CA PHE A 111 9.42 -6.27 1.78
C PHE A 111 10.18 -7.59 1.60
N SER A 112 9.71 -8.66 2.24
CA SER A 112 10.34 -9.99 2.22
C SER A 112 10.46 -10.54 0.80
N GLY A 113 9.40 -10.41 0.00
CA GLY A 113 9.37 -10.92 -1.36
C GLY A 113 10.41 -10.27 -2.29
N GLU A 114 10.63 -8.95 -2.15
CA GLU A 114 11.57 -8.21 -3.00
C GLU A 114 12.93 -7.98 -2.32
N LYS A 115 13.09 -8.42 -1.07
CA LYS A 115 14.31 -8.24 -0.29
C LYS A 115 14.75 -6.76 -0.22
N LYS A 116 13.78 -5.86 -0.17
CA LYS A 116 13.93 -4.41 -0.35
C LYS A 116 13.60 -3.66 0.94
N VAL A 117 14.47 -2.71 1.29
CA VAL A 117 14.25 -1.80 2.42
C VAL A 117 13.88 -0.42 1.91
N LEU A 118 12.84 0.15 2.50
CA LEU A 118 12.27 1.44 2.13
C LEU A 118 12.13 2.35 3.36
N SER A 119 12.43 3.63 3.22
CA SER A 119 12.35 4.65 4.28
C SER A 119 11.41 5.78 3.89
N GLY A 120 10.87 6.52 4.87
CA GLY A 120 10.02 7.70 4.60
C GLY A 120 8.54 7.40 4.31
N PHE A 121 8.09 6.16 4.53
CA PHE A 121 6.71 5.73 4.24
C PHE A 121 5.72 5.95 5.38
N LYS A 122 6.12 6.51 6.52
CA LYS A 122 5.20 6.73 7.65
C LYS A 122 3.98 7.59 7.28
N PRO A 123 4.11 8.68 6.48
CA PRO A 123 2.95 9.42 5.98
C PRO A 123 2.00 8.53 5.17
N THR A 124 2.52 7.73 4.23
CA THR A 124 1.73 6.79 3.43
C THR A 124 1.01 5.75 4.29
N ILE A 125 1.68 5.18 5.30
CA ILE A 125 1.05 4.23 6.23
C ILE A 125 -0.14 4.89 6.94
N ASN A 126 0.05 6.11 7.46
CA ASN A 126 -1.01 6.83 8.16
C ASN A 126 -2.20 7.13 7.23
N VAL A 127 -1.94 7.54 5.98
CA VAL A 127 -2.99 7.77 4.97
C VAL A 127 -3.75 6.49 4.70
N LEU A 128 -3.05 5.41 4.33
CA LEU A 128 -3.69 4.15 3.95
C LEU A 128 -4.43 3.47 5.11
N GLU A 129 -3.94 3.61 6.34
CA GLU A 129 -4.62 3.16 7.55
C GLU A 129 -5.90 3.98 7.80
N SER A 130 -5.84 5.32 7.65
CA SER A 130 -7.03 6.18 7.80
C SER A 130 -8.11 5.90 6.75
N LEU A 131 -7.71 5.46 5.56
CA LEU A 131 -8.63 5.04 4.49
C LEU A 131 -9.20 3.63 4.72
N GLY A 132 -8.65 2.90 5.69
CA GLY A 132 -9.03 1.53 6.06
C GLY A 132 -8.46 0.46 5.13
N ILE A 133 -7.46 0.78 4.32
CA ILE A 133 -6.84 -0.17 3.37
C ILE A 133 -5.90 -1.13 4.11
N ILE A 134 -5.11 -0.60 5.05
CA ILE A 134 -4.18 -1.37 5.85
C ILE A 134 -4.47 -1.22 7.34
N LYS A 135 -3.83 -2.06 8.15
CA LYS A 135 -3.78 -1.93 9.60
C LYS A 135 -2.36 -2.20 10.09
N GLU A 136 -1.83 -1.30 10.90
CA GLU A 136 -0.57 -1.48 11.61
C GLU A 136 -0.85 -2.17 12.96
N THR A 137 -0.03 -3.17 13.33
CA THR A 137 -0.09 -3.75 14.68
C THR A 137 0.57 -2.83 15.69
N ASP A 138 0.14 -2.93 16.96
CA ASP A 138 0.85 -2.29 18.06
C ASP A 138 2.33 -2.71 18.08
N GLU A 139 3.18 -1.81 18.58
CA GLU A 139 4.60 -2.13 18.78
C GLU A 139 4.72 -3.22 19.81
N LYS A 140 5.27 -4.35 19.37
CA LYS A 140 5.65 -5.39 20.29
C LYS A 140 7.12 -5.22 20.61
N LEU A 141 7.44 -5.21 21.90
CA LEU A 141 8.79 -5.45 22.42
C LEU A 141 9.18 -6.93 22.26
N GLU A 142 8.71 -7.59 21.21
CA GLU A 142 9.21 -8.92 20.90
C GLU A 142 10.64 -8.73 20.36
N TYR A 143 11.57 -9.48 20.94
CA TYR A 143 13.00 -9.28 20.74
C TYR A 143 13.40 -9.66 19.32
N GLY A 144 13.63 -8.65 18.48
CA GLY A 144 14.45 -8.75 17.27
C GLY A 144 13.78 -9.44 16.07
N ILE A 145 14.28 -9.09 14.90
CA ILE A 145 14.07 -9.86 13.68
C ILE A 145 15.09 -11.01 13.74
N GLU A 146 14.64 -12.26 13.85
CA GLU A 146 15.53 -13.44 13.92
C GLU A 146 16.27 -13.70 12.60
N ASP A 147 15.85 -13.06 11.50
CA ASP A 147 16.52 -13.16 10.21
C ASP A 147 17.67 -12.14 10.13
N ASP A 148 18.88 -12.62 10.39
CA ASP A 148 20.12 -11.85 10.32
C ASP A 148 20.30 -11.09 8.99
N SER A 149 19.76 -11.62 7.88
CA SER A 149 19.86 -10.97 6.56
C SER A 149 18.98 -9.73 6.44
N ILE A 150 17.92 -9.63 7.25
CA ILE A 150 17.07 -8.44 7.33
C ILE A 150 17.73 -7.40 8.22
N VAL A 151 18.29 -7.82 9.35
CA VAL A 151 19.00 -6.94 10.30
C VAL A 151 20.17 -6.25 9.60
N GLU A 152 20.99 -6.99 8.86
CA GLU A 152 22.12 -6.44 8.09
C GLU A 152 21.66 -5.32 7.13
N LYS A 153 20.58 -5.55 6.38
CA LYS A 153 20.03 -4.53 5.45
C LYS A 153 19.44 -3.32 6.14
N LEU A 154 18.83 -3.52 7.30
CA LEU A 154 18.30 -2.41 8.10
C LEU A 154 19.43 -1.57 8.67
N ASP A 155 20.49 -2.20 9.17
CA ASP A 155 21.68 -1.50 9.67
C ASP A 155 22.43 -0.77 8.55
N GLU A 156 22.60 -1.39 7.37
CA GLU A 156 23.14 -0.73 6.17
C GLU A 156 22.35 0.54 5.82
N LYS A 157 21.02 0.48 5.91
CA LYS A 157 20.15 1.61 5.56
C LYS A 157 20.08 2.68 6.64
N ALA A 158 20.26 2.31 7.90
CA ALA A 158 20.17 3.24 9.02
C ALA A 158 21.37 4.21 9.08
N GLU A 159 22.51 3.87 8.46
CA GLU A 159 23.73 4.68 8.44
C GLU A 159 24.15 5.20 9.84
N ASN A 160 23.82 4.46 10.91
CA ASN A 160 23.95 4.95 12.29
C ASN A 160 24.66 3.92 13.18
N ASP A 161 25.87 4.28 13.63
CA ASP A 161 26.75 3.46 14.48
C ASP A 161 26.27 3.34 15.93
N GLN A 162 25.11 3.93 16.29
CA GLN A 162 24.59 3.86 17.65
C GLN A 162 23.98 2.48 17.94
N ASP A 163 24.51 1.84 18.98
CA ASP A 163 23.99 0.60 19.55
C ASP A 163 22.53 0.79 19.99
N GLY A 164 21.67 -0.16 19.62
CA GLY A 164 20.24 -0.09 19.89
C GLY A 164 19.49 -1.33 19.46
N THR A 165 18.27 -1.47 19.95
CA THR A 165 17.41 -2.63 19.66
C THR A 165 16.45 -2.29 18.54
N TRP A 166 16.32 -3.18 17.56
CA TRP A 166 15.28 -3.11 16.54
C TRP A 166 13.92 -3.46 17.14
N LEU A 167 12.98 -2.52 17.05
CA LEU A 167 11.57 -2.70 17.37
C LEU A 167 10.79 -2.94 16.09
N TYR A 168 9.80 -3.81 16.13
CA TYR A 168 9.01 -4.15 14.96
C TYR A 168 7.51 -4.04 15.15
N ARG A 169 6.86 -3.80 14.01
CA ARG A 169 5.43 -3.85 13.77
C ARG A 169 5.21 -4.61 12.46
N SER A 170 3.99 -5.10 12.28
CA SER A 170 3.57 -5.69 11.03
C SER A 170 2.44 -4.85 10.42
N ILE A 171 2.47 -4.72 9.11
CA ILE A 171 1.38 -4.14 8.34
C ILE A 171 0.62 -5.28 7.68
N SER A 172 -0.70 -5.26 7.84
CA SER A 172 -1.62 -6.20 7.21
C SER A 172 -2.63 -5.46 6.34
N ILE A 173 -3.07 -6.09 5.26
CA ILE A 173 -4.11 -5.56 4.39
C ILE A 173 -5.47 -5.95 5.01
N THR A 174 -6.40 -5.01 5.14
CA THR A 174 -7.74 -5.31 5.65
C THR A 174 -8.57 -6.05 4.59
N SER A 175 -9.69 -6.68 4.98
CA SER A 175 -10.61 -7.28 3.99
C SER A 175 -11.09 -6.25 2.96
N PHE A 176 -11.37 -5.02 3.40
CA PHE A 176 -11.73 -3.92 2.51
C PHE A 176 -10.58 -3.52 1.59
N GLY A 177 -9.35 -3.46 2.12
CA GLY A 177 -8.14 -3.19 1.34
C GLY A 177 -7.88 -4.24 0.26
N MET A 178 -8.07 -5.52 0.57
CA MET A 178 -7.93 -6.61 -0.39
C MET A 178 -8.89 -6.46 -1.57
N ASP A 179 -10.17 -6.15 -1.29
CA ASP A 179 -11.16 -5.90 -2.34
C ASP A 179 -10.80 -4.65 -3.15
N PHE A 180 -10.38 -3.55 -2.49
CA PHE A 180 -9.95 -2.33 -3.16
C PHE A 180 -8.77 -2.60 -4.12
N LEU A 181 -7.70 -3.24 -3.63
CA LEU A 181 -6.50 -3.55 -4.40
C LEU A 181 -6.79 -4.42 -5.62
N LYS A 182 -7.69 -5.40 -5.48
CA LYS A 182 -8.14 -6.28 -6.57
C LYS A 182 -8.67 -5.51 -7.78
N TYR A 183 -9.39 -4.41 -7.56
CA TYR A 183 -10.02 -3.65 -8.65
C TYR A 183 -9.23 -2.41 -9.07
N VAL A 184 -8.32 -1.95 -8.23
CA VAL A 184 -7.58 -0.70 -8.47
C VAL A 184 -6.14 -0.99 -8.89
N VAL A 185 -5.45 -1.92 -8.25
CA VAL A 185 -4.03 -2.21 -8.52
C VAL A 185 -3.86 -3.38 -9.48
N GLY A 186 -4.72 -4.40 -9.37
CA GLY A 186 -4.67 -5.65 -10.14
C GLY A 186 -4.77 -5.56 -11.67
#